data_AF-U7MSX4-F1
#
_entry.id   AF-U7MSX4-F1
#
_cell.length_a   1.000
_cell.length_b   1.000
_cell.length_c   1.000
_cell.angle_alpha   90.00
_cell.angle_beta   90.00
_cell.angle_gamma   90.00
#
_symmetry.space_group_name_H-M   'P 1'
#
loop_
_entity.id
_entity.type
_entity.pdbx_description
1 polymer ?
#
loop_
_entity_poly.entity_id
_entity_poly.type
_entity_poly.pdbx_seq_one_letter_code
_entity_poly.pdbx_strand_id
1 'polypeptide(L)' 'MPRKFDQDAKDRVVRLVEDRIVAENMSMQAACQAVAPKLGVSWHTARQWT' A
#
# COMPACT_ATOMS: atom_id res chain seq x y z
N MET A 1 -5.60 -15.82 -17.33
CA MET A 1 -4.80 -16.19 -16.13
C MET A 1 -5.05 -15.15 -15.05
N PRO A 2 -5.36 -15.52 -13.80
CA PRO A 2 -5.42 -14.52 -12.74
C PRO A 2 -4.00 -13.98 -12.57
N ARG A 3 -3.80 -12.68 -12.85
CA ARG A 3 -2.57 -11.98 -12.49
C ARG A 3 -2.51 -11.97 -10.97
N LYS A 4 -1.91 -13.00 -10.39
CA LYS A 4 -1.48 -12.95 -8.99
C LYS A 4 -0.49 -11.80 -8.94
N PHE A 5 -0.86 -10.70 -8.30
CA PHE A 5 0.14 -9.73 -7.87
C PHE A 5 1.17 -10.50 -7.05
N ASP A 6 2.45 -10.28 -7.32
CA ASP A 6 3.53 -10.90 -6.58
C ASP A 6 3.31 -10.64 -5.09
N GLN A 7 3.42 -11.66 -4.23
CA GLN A 7 3.29 -11.48 -2.78
C GLN A 7 4.29 -10.42 -2.29
N ASP A 8 5.47 -10.36 -2.87
CA ASP A 8 6.44 -9.26 -2.70
C ASP A 8 5.88 -7.87 -2.99
N ALA A 9 5.03 -7.71 -4.01
CA ALA A 9 4.39 -6.43 -4.30
C ALA A 9 3.39 -6.06 -3.19
N LYS A 10 2.62 -7.04 -2.71
CA LYS A 10 1.72 -6.85 -1.56
C LYS A 10 2.49 -6.48 -0.30
N ASP A 11 3.51 -7.25 0.06
CA ASP A 11 4.29 -7.05 1.28
C ASP A 11 5.03 -5.71 1.27
N ARG A 12 5.51 -5.28 0.10
CA ARG A 12 6.09 -3.94 -0.08
C ARG A 12 5.09 -2.82 0.17
N VAL A 13 3.86 -2.96 -0.33
CA VAL A 13 2.80 -1.96 -0.09
C VAL A 13 2.44 -1.90 1.38
N VAL A 14 2.14 -3.03 2.01
CA VAL A 14 1.73 -3.10 3.42
C VAL A 14 2.78 -2.46 4.32
N ARG A 15 4.04 -2.88 4.18
CA ARG A 15 5.14 -2.36 4.99
C ARG A 15 5.33 -0.85 4.84
N LEU A 16 5.21 -0.31 3.63
CA LEU A 16 5.37 1.12 3.39
C LEU A 16 4.18 1.95 3.88
N VAL A 17 2.96 1.40 3.83
CA VAL A 17 1.78 2.06 4.39
C VAL A 17 1.90 2.15 5.91
N GLU A 18 2.24 1.04 6.58
CA GLU A 18 2.44 1.01 8.03
C GLU A 18 3.57 1.95 8.48
N ASP A 19 4.71 1.93 7.79
CA ASP A 19 5.84 2.83 8.07
C ASP A 19 5.42 4.31 7.95
N ARG A 20 4.62 4.67 6.95
CA ARG A 20 4.13 6.04 6.75
C ARG A 20 3.13 6.45 7.83
N ILE A 21 2.28 5.53 8.29
CA ILE A 21 1.33 5.78 9.40
C ILE A 21 2.13 6.09 10.66
N VAL A 22 3.14 5.28 10.98
CA VAL A 22 3.95 5.46 12.19
C VAL A 22 4.84 6.71 12.10
N ALA A 23 5.51 6.93 10.97
CA ALA A 23 6.47 8.03 10.81
C ALA A 23 5.81 9.41 10.75
N GLU A 24 4.62 9.52 10.12
CA GLU A 24 3.95 10.80 9.87
C GLU A 24 2.63 10.95 10.62
N ASN A 25 2.31 10.01 11.53
CA ASN A 25 1.04 9.95 12.26
C ASN A 25 -0.18 10.10 11.33
N MET A 26 -0.10 9.46 10.16
CA MET A 26 -1.12 9.57 9.11
C MET A 26 -2.28 8.60 9.33
N SER A 27 -3.43 8.94 8.79
CA SER A 27 -4.51 7.96 8.64
C SER A 27 -4.16 6.90 7.60
N MET A 28 -4.73 5.69 7.75
CA MET A 28 -4.58 4.59 6.80
C MET A 28 -4.90 5.02 5.35
N GLN A 29 -5.95 5.83 5.17
CA GLN A 29 -6.37 6.30 3.86
C GLN A 29 -5.34 7.25 3.24
N ALA A 30 -4.81 8.21 4.03
CA ALA A 30 -3.78 9.13 3.57
C ALA A 30 -2.49 8.39 3.21
N ALA A 31 -2.07 7.42 4.03
CA ALA A 31 -0.90 6.59 3.76
C ALA A 31 -1.08 5.73 2.49
N CYS A 32 -2.25 5.08 2.31
CA CYS A 32 -2.55 4.32 1.09
C CYS A 32 -2.53 5.21 -0.16
N GLN A 33 -3.11 6.40 -0.11
CA GLN A 33 -3.11 7.35 -1.23
C GLN A 33 -1.69 7.84 -1.57
N ALA A 34 -0.82 8.00 -0.57
CA ALA A 34 0.56 8.44 -0.76
C ALA A 34 1.49 7.33 -1.30
N VAL A 35 1.25 6.07 -0.91
CA VAL A 35 2.11 4.92 -1.26
C VAL A 35 1.68 4.28 -2.58
N ALA A 36 0.38 4.13 -2.83
CA ALA A 36 -0.13 3.35 -3.95
C ALA A 36 0.36 3.82 -5.34
N PRO A 37 0.36 5.13 -5.67
CA PRO A 37 0.85 5.61 -6.97
C PRO A 37 2.34 5.34 -7.19
N LYS A 38 3.16 5.33 -6.12
CA LYS A 38 4.61 5.07 -6.19
C LYS A 38 4.94 3.62 -6.56
N LEU A 39 4.00 2.71 -6.30
CA LEU A 39 4.15 1.28 -6.55
C LEU A 39 3.29 0.79 -7.71
N GLY A 40 2.68 1.71 -8.47
CA GLY A 40 1.86 1.36 -9.65
C GLY A 40 0.56 0.62 -9.32
N VAL A 41 0.05 0.75 -8.09
CA VAL A 41 -1.22 0.15 -7.66
C VAL A 41 -2.26 1.21 -7.34
N SER A 42 -3.54 0.85 -7.37
CA SER A 42 -4.60 1.76 -6.94
C SER A 42 -4.60 1.90 -5.41
N TRP A 43 -5.03 3.05 -4.89
CA TRP A 43 -5.16 3.24 -3.44
C TRP A 43 -6.17 2.28 -2.81
N HIS A 44 -7.21 1.87 -3.56
CA HIS A 44 -8.15 0.83 -3.15
C HIS A 44 -7.47 -0.53 -3.02
N THR A 45 -6.59 -0.87 -3.96
CA THR A 45 -5.79 -2.12 -3.91
C THR A 45 -4.85 -2.10 -2.72
N ALA A 46 -4.15 -0.99 -2.48
CA ALA A 46 -3.31 -0.84 -1.29
C ALA A 46 -4.12 -1.01 -0.01
N ARG A 47 -5.27 -0.34 0.11
CA ARG A 47 -6.16 -0.47 1.28
C ARG A 47 -6.74 -1.88 1.47
N GLN A 48 -6.91 -2.66 0.41
CA GLN A 48 -7.35 -4.06 0.53
C GLN A 48 -6.23 -4.98 1.02
N TRP A 49 -4.97 -4.53 0.90
CA TRP A 49 -3.80 -5.32 1.25
C TRP A 49 -3.31 -5.07 2.68
N THR A 50 -3.41 -3.82 3.14
CA THR A 50 -3.16 -3.38 4.51
C THR A 50 -4.31 -3.73 5.44
#